data_AF-A0A7W8QG59-F1
#
_entry.id   AF-A0A7W8QG59-F1
#
_cell.length_a   1.000
_cell.length_b   1.000
_cell.length_c   1.000
_cell.angle_alpha   90.00
_cell.angle_beta   90.00
_cell.angle_gamma   90.00
#
_symmetry.space_group_name_H-M   'P 1'
#
loop_
_entity.id
_entity.type
_entity.pdbx_description
1 polymer ?
#
loop_
_entity_poly.entity_id
_entity_poly.type
_entity_poly.pdbx_seq_one_letter_code
_entity_poly.pdbx_strand_id
1 'polypeptide(L)'
;MALRIQVLCISKTNRQRRHEAISHIGGKNADGSRWNMREKDAINGIETGKWNFYVVGGGETADVFVWQTPQGHKYLRTGHDMTIADNLLGLPECPINGCR
;
A
#
# COMPACT_ATOMS: atom_id res chain seq x y z
N MET A 1 -19.23 1.27 -5.87
CA MET A 1 -18.41 0.04 -5.96
C MET A 1 -16.96 0.46 -5.96
N ALA A 2 -16.17 -0.02 -5.01
CA ALA A 2 -14.73 0.26 -4.98
C ALA A 2 -14.01 -0.67 -5.96
N LEU A 3 -13.07 -0.14 -6.76
CA LEU A 3 -12.23 -0.98 -7.61
C LEU A 3 -11.22 -1.71 -6.71
N ARG A 4 -11.16 -3.05 -6.80
CA ARG A 4 -10.19 -3.84 -6.02
C ARG A 4 -8.88 -3.93 -6.80
N ILE A 5 -7.79 -3.47 -6.19
CA ILE A 5 -6.51 -3.28 -6.87
C ILE A 5 -5.38 -3.96 -6.07
N GLN A 6 -4.54 -4.74 -6.75
CA GLN A 6 -3.41 -5.42 -6.14
C GLN A 6 -2.21 -4.50 -6.02
N VAL A 7 -1.66 -4.39 -4.81
CA VAL A 7 -0.36 -3.77 -4.53
C VAL A 7 0.72 -4.86 -4.64
N LEU A 8 1.74 -4.60 -5.45
CA LEU A 8 2.86 -5.52 -5.70
C LEU A 8 4.19 -4.96 -5.19
N CYS A 9 4.31 -3.65 -5.07
CA CYS A 9 5.52 -2.98 -4.65
C CYS A 9 5.20 -1.73 -3.84
N ILE A 10 6.16 -1.28 -3.05
CA ILE A 10 6.12 0.00 -2.35
C ILE A 10 7.41 0.76 -2.61
N SER A 11 7.42 2.08 -2.54
CA SER A 11 8.66 2.85 -2.47
C SER A 11 8.82 3.40 -1.08
N LYS A 12 9.99 3.19 -0.47
CA LYS A 12 10.24 3.69 0.88
C LYS A 12 10.85 5.10 0.85
N THR A 13 10.53 5.92 1.85
CA THR A 13 11.31 7.14 2.11
C THR A 13 12.55 6.78 2.92
N ASN A 14 13.59 7.61 2.87
CA ASN A 14 14.79 7.48 3.71
C ASN A 14 14.52 7.80 5.22
N ARG A 15 13.26 7.80 5.65
CA ARG A 15 12.91 8.06 7.05
C ARG A 15 13.05 6.78 7.86
N GLN A 16 13.76 6.86 8.99
CA GLN A 16 13.98 5.73 9.89
C GLN A 16 12.72 5.27 10.66
N ARG A 17 11.59 5.98 10.53
CA ARG A 17 10.35 5.66 11.23
C ARG A 17 9.51 4.67 10.41
N ARG A 18 9.26 3.48 10.96
CA ARG A 18 8.47 2.40 10.31
C ARG A 18 7.08 2.86 9.84
N HIS A 19 6.45 3.77 10.56
CA HIS A 19 5.11 4.32 10.28
C HIS A 19 5.07 5.44 9.22
N GLU A 20 6.21 5.97 8.77
CA GLU A 20 6.30 6.94 7.67
C GLU A 20 7.13 6.39 6.50
N ALA A 21 7.35 5.08 6.50
CA ALA A 21 8.31 4.48 5.60
C ALA A 21 7.78 4.45 4.16
N ILE A 22 6.48 4.48 3.90
CA ILE A 22 5.92 4.33 2.54
C ILE A 22 5.70 5.70 1.89
N SER A 23 6.32 5.93 0.75
CA SER A 23 6.11 7.14 -0.07
C SER A 23 5.09 6.91 -1.17
N HIS A 24 5.25 5.78 -1.86
CA HIS A 24 4.44 5.40 -3.01
C HIS A 24 4.06 3.93 -2.88
N ILE A 25 2.92 3.59 -3.45
CA ILE A 25 2.50 2.21 -3.64
C ILE A 25 2.29 1.99 -5.14
N GLY A 26 2.54 0.77 -5.59
CA GLY A 26 2.35 0.41 -6.98
C GLY A 26 1.96 -1.03 -7.14
N GLY A 27 1.39 -1.33 -8.29
CA GLY A 27 0.92 -2.67 -8.57
C GLY A 27 0.31 -2.81 -9.95
N LYS A 28 -0.63 -3.74 -10.05
CA LYS A 28 -1.37 -4.00 -11.29
C LYS A 28 -2.86 -3.91 -11.03
N ASN A 29 -3.56 -3.36 -12.01
CA ASN A 29 -5.01 -3.38 -12.09
C ASN A 29 -5.47 -4.75 -12.62
N ALA A 30 -6.78 -5.02 -12.53
CA ALA A 30 -7.38 -6.25 -13.06
C ALA A 30 -7.20 -6.43 -14.58
N ASP A 31 -7.02 -5.32 -15.31
CA ASP A 31 -6.73 -5.30 -16.76
C ASP A 31 -5.23 -5.55 -17.09
N GLY A 32 -4.39 -5.74 -16.06
CA GLY A 32 -2.94 -5.94 -16.21
C GLY A 32 -2.15 -4.64 -16.37
N SER A 33 -2.80 -3.47 -16.44
CA SER A 33 -2.11 -2.17 -16.48
C SER A 33 -1.38 -1.91 -15.15
N ARG A 34 -0.19 -1.32 -15.25
CA ARG A 34 0.60 -0.92 -14.08
C ARG A 34 0.11 0.41 -13.58
N TRP A 35 0.16 0.59 -12.26
CA TRP A 35 -0.15 1.86 -11.63
C TRP A 35 0.83 2.13 -10.51
N ASN A 36 1.08 3.41 -10.25
CA ASN A 36 1.68 3.87 -9.02
C ASN A 36 0.93 5.12 -8.53
N MET A 37 0.97 5.35 -7.22
CA MET A 37 0.46 6.59 -6.63
C MET A 37 1.12 6.84 -5.29
N ARG A 38 1.00 8.07 -4.79
CA ARG A 38 1.49 8.42 -3.46
C ARG A 38 0.61 7.79 -2.39
N GLU A 39 1.20 7.50 -1.23
CA GLU A 39 0.46 6.98 -0.08
C GLU A 39 -0.77 7.84 0.25
N LYS A 40 -0.63 9.17 0.24
CA LYS A 40 -1.74 10.10 0.49
C LYS A 40 -2.92 9.94 -0.48
N ASP A 41 -2.63 9.64 -1.75
CA ASP A 41 -3.66 9.54 -2.80
C ASP A 41 -4.38 8.20 -2.66
N ALA A 42 -3.64 7.15 -2.30
CA ALA A 42 -4.19 5.85 -1.94
C ALA A 42 -5.09 5.94 -0.70
N ILE A 43 -4.63 6.62 0.37
CA ILE A 43 -5.42 6.88 1.58
C ILE A 43 -6.73 7.57 1.19
N ASN A 44 -6.67 8.65 0.43
CA ASN A 44 -7.86 9.37 -0.02
C ASN A 44 -8.79 8.46 -0.87
N GLY A 45 -8.22 7.61 -1.72
CA GLY A 45 -8.98 6.63 -2.52
C GLY A 45 -9.72 5.59 -1.68
N ILE A 46 -9.12 5.13 -0.57
CA ILE A 46 -9.77 4.22 0.39
C ILE A 46 -10.87 4.98 1.15
N GLU A 47 -10.57 6.18 1.66
CA GLU A 47 -11.51 6.99 2.46
C GLU A 47 -12.74 7.43 1.65
N THR A 48 -12.56 7.70 0.37
CA THR A 48 -13.66 8.03 -0.56
C THR A 48 -14.39 6.80 -1.09
N GLY A 49 -13.95 5.59 -0.75
CA GLY A 49 -14.52 4.33 -1.25
C GLY A 49 -14.31 4.11 -2.75
N LYS A 50 -13.35 4.82 -3.35
CA LYS A 50 -13.01 4.71 -4.77
C LYS A 50 -12.20 3.43 -5.04
N TRP A 51 -11.28 3.11 -4.14
CA TRP A 51 -10.33 2.00 -4.30
C TRP A 51 -10.30 1.12 -3.06
N ASN A 52 -10.12 -0.18 -3.28
CA ASN A 52 -9.85 -1.15 -2.22
C ASN A 52 -8.56 -1.89 -2.55
N PHE A 53 -7.54 -1.74 -1.70
CA PHE A 53 -6.21 -2.27 -1.98
C PHE A 53 -6.00 -3.61 -1.25
N TYR A 54 -5.27 -4.52 -1.88
CA TYR A 54 -4.86 -5.78 -1.27
C TYR A 54 -3.44 -6.15 -1.70
N VAL A 55 -2.73 -6.87 -0.85
CA VAL A 55 -1.43 -7.47 -1.16
C VAL A 55 -1.58 -8.99 -1.18
N VAL A 56 -0.75 -9.65 -1.97
CA VAL A 56 -0.64 -11.12 -1.95
C VAL A 56 0.80 -11.46 -1.58
N GLY A 57 0.98 -12.11 -0.44
CA GLY A 57 2.30 -12.47 0.11
C GLY A 57 2.24 -13.85 0.77
N GLY A 58 3.25 -14.68 0.57
CA GLY A 58 3.31 -16.02 1.19
C GLY A 58 2.19 -17.00 0.79
N GLY A 59 1.40 -16.68 -0.25
CA GLY A 59 0.22 -17.46 -0.63
C GLY A 59 -1.10 -16.96 -0.03
N GLU A 60 -1.04 -15.93 0.81
CA GLU A 60 -2.22 -15.32 1.45
C GLU A 60 -2.50 -13.93 0.89
N THR A 61 -3.77 -13.53 0.93
CA THR A 61 -4.22 -12.21 0.50
C THR A 61 -4.57 -11.39 1.73
N ALA A 62 -3.93 -10.23 1.88
CA ALA A 62 -4.22 -9.30 2.97
C ALA A 62 -4.76 -7.98 2.42
N ASP A 63 -5.92 -7.56 2.90
CA ASP A 63 -6.50 -6.25 2.55
C ASP A 63 -5.75 -5.11 3.24
N VAL A 64 -5.63 -3.99 2.54
CA VAL A 64 -4.93 -2.79 3.00
C VAL A 64 -5.96 -1.77 3.48
N PHE A 65 -5.73 -1.25 4.68
CA PHE A 65 -6.58 -0.29 5.36
C PHE A 65 -5.80 0.97 5.71
N VAL A 66 -6.52 2.06 5.94
CA VAL A 66 -5.98 3.30 6.49
C VAL A 66 -5.97 3.19 8.01
N TRP A 67 -4.80 3.38 8.60
CA TRP A 67 -4.61 3.48 10.05
C TRP A 67 -4.21 4.90 10.41
N GLN A 68 -4.50 5.29 11.65
CA GLN A 68 -4.12 6.59 12.18
C GLN A 68 -3.27 6.40 13.43
N THR A 69 -2.16 7.13 13.55
CA THR A 69 -1.39 7.18 14.78
C THR A 69 -2.11 8.01 15.84
N PRO A 70 -1.79 7.86 17.14
CA PRO A 70 -2.33 8.73 18.19
C PRO A 70 -2.04 10.23 17.98
N GLN A 71 -1.03 10.54 17.16
CA GLN A 71 -0.63 11.90 16.78
C GLN A 71 -1.43 12.45 15.58
N GLY A 72 -2.32 11.65 14.99
CA GLY A 72 -3.19 12.05 13.88
C GLY A 72 -2.65 11.73 12.48
N HIS A 73 -1.46 11.12 12.36
CA HIS A 73 -0.89 10.77 11.06
C HIS A 73 -1.55 9.52 10.49
N LYS A 74 -2.07 9.62 9.26
CA LYS A 74 -2.65 8.48 8.54
C LYS A 74 -1.59 7.76 7.73
N TYR A 75 -1.63 6.44 7.73
CA TYR A 75 -0.71 5.57 7.01
C TYR A 75 -1.42 4.29 6.55
N LEU A 76 -0.85 3.61 5.55
CA LEU A 76 -1.39 2.35 5.04
C LEU A 76 -0.87 1.16 5.83
N ARG A 77 -1.77 0.24 6.20
CA ARG A 77 -1.43 -1.01 6.89
C ARG A 77 -2.33 -2.15 6.45
N THR A 78 -1.79 -3.37 6.38
CA THR A 78 -2.60 -4.58 6.12
C THR A 78 -3.36 -5.04 7.37
N GLY A 79 -4.62 -5.44 7.20
CA GLY A 79 -5.51 -5.77 8.31
C GLY A 79 -5.25 -7.10 9.02
N HIS A 80 -4.51 -8.01 8.39
CA HIS A 80 -4.39 -9.39 8.86
C HIS A 80 -2.95 -9.80 9.17
N ASP A 81 -2.29 -9.16 10.13
CA ASP A 81 -1.22 -9.88 10.80
C ASP A 81 -0.99 -9.40 12.24
N MET A 82 -1.27 -10.32 13.15
CA MET A 82 -0.78 -10.31 14.53
C MET A 82 0.71 -10.67 14.58
N THR A 83 1.35 -10.96 13.44
CA THR A 83 2.80 -11.01 13.35
C THR A 83 3.36 -9.63 13.07
N ILE A 84 4.46 -9.32 13.74
CA ILE A 84 5.19 -8.04 13.67
C ILE A 84 5.86 -7.81 12.29
N ALA A 85 5.54 -8.64 11.30
CA ALA A 85 5.96 -8.49 9.93
C ALA A 85 4.98 -7.58 9.20
N ASP A 86 5.31 -6.30 9.08
CA ASP A 86 4.62 -5.37 8.19
C ASP A 86 4.63 -5.93 6.75
N ASN A 87 3.56 -6.60 6.34
CA ASN A 87 3.43 -7.23 5.02
C ASN A 87 3.64 -6.23 3.87
N LEU A 88 3.39 -4.93 4.09
CA LEU A 88 3.74 -3.85 3.17
C LEU A 88 5.23 -3.51 3.19
N LEU A 89 5.89 -3.48 4.36
CA LEU A 89 7.34 -3.24 4.44
C LEU A 89 8.17 -4.43 3.94
N GLY A 90 7.57 -5.61 3.86
CA GLY A 90 8.17 -6.79 3.23
C GLY A 90 8.13 -6.77 1.70
N LEU A 91 7.38 -5.87 1.07
CA LEU A 91 7.29 -5.80 -0.39
C LEU A 91 8.57 -5.23 -1.01
N PRO A 92 8.90 -5.66 -2.25
CA PRO A 92 10.02 -5.12 -2.99
C PRO A 92 9.81 -3.63 -3.30
N GLU A 93 10.92 -2.93 -3.50
CA GLU A 93 10.89 -1.54 -3.93
C GLU A 93 10.23 -1.43 -5.32
N CYS A 94 9.31 -0.47 -5.49
CA CYS A 94 8.77 -0.20 -6.81
C CYS A 94 9.91 0.25 -7.73
N PRO A 95 10.00 -0.30 -8.95
CA PRO A 95 11.03 0.12 -9.89
C PRO A 95 10.88 1.61 -10.15
N ILE A 96 11.94 2.36 -9.87
CA ILE A 96 12.08 3.80 -10.15
C ILE A 96 11.76 4.12 -11.63
N ASN A 97 11.95 3.14 -12.51
CA ASN A 97 11.71 3.21 -13.94
C ASN A 97 10.33 2.64 -14.39
N GLY A 98 9.40 2.39 -13.47
CA GLY A 98 8.03 1.97 -13.81
C GLY A 98 7.16 3.07 -14.42
N CYS A 99 7.72 4.26 -14.66
CA CYS A 99 7.16 5.32 -15.47
C CYS A 99 7.25 4.98 -16.96
N ARG A 100 6.38 4.09 -17.46
CA ARG A 100 5.73 4.25 -18.77
C ARG A 100 4.63 3.23 -18.98
#